data_AF-A0A954HUF7-F1
#
_entry.id   AF-A0A954HUF7-F1
#
_cell.length_a   1.000
_cell.length_b   1.000
_cell.length_c   1.000
_cell.angle_alpha   90.00
_cell.angle_beta   90.00
_cell.angle_gamma   90.00
#
_symmetry.space_group_name_H-M   'P 1'
#
loop_
_entity.id
_entity.type
_entity.pdbx_description
1 polymer ?
#
loop_
_entity_poly.entity_id
_entity_poly.type
_entity_poly.pdbx_seq_one_letter_code
_entity_poly.pdbx_strand_id
1 'polypeptide(L)'
;MLYKTVVMELMEENGGLREKLRGEGNLLASLELLAGNLRERHRGLVAEMQGSRADGGFSEISSAALEIAVQEMRDRMTAFSDSDETIDLDQLLQEIVRRSPVG
;
A
#
# COMPACT_ATOMS: atom_id res chain seq x y z
N MET A 1 -2.26 13.38 4.14
CA MET A 1 -2.51 13.55 2.70
C MET A 1 -1.57 12.70 1.86
N LEU A 2 -0.25 12.74 2.09
CA LEU A 2 0.76 11.99 1.31
C LEU A 2 0.37 10.54 0.94
N TYR A 3 0.01 9.70 1.91
CA TYR A 3 -0.33 8.30 1.64
C TYR A 3 -1.53 8.10 0.71
N LYS A 4 -2.56 8.97 0.78
CA LYS A 4 -3.71 8.89 -0.13
C LYS A 4 -3.28 9.27 -1.55
N THR A 5 -2.42 10.27 -1.71
CA THR A 5 -1.88 10.66 -3.03
C THR A 5 -1.06 9.54 -3.64
N VAL A 6 -0.12 8.95 -2.89
CA VAL A 6 0.72 7.84 -3.36
C VAL A 6 -0.14 6.64 -3.77
N VAL A 7 -1.14 6.28 -2.96
CA VAL A 7 -2.06 5.18 -3.31
C VAL A 7 -2.85 5.48 -4.58
N MET A 8 -3.32 6.72 -4.79
CA MET A 8 -3.99 7.06 -6.04
C MET A 8 -3.08 6.93 -7.26
N GLU A 9 -1.82 7.38 -7.16
CA GLU A 9 -0.84 7.26 -8.24
C GLU A 9 -0.56 5.77 -8.55
N LEU A 10 -0.39 4.94 -7.52
CA LEU A 10 -0.24 3.48 -7.69
C LEU A 10 -1.45 2.82 -8.35
N MET A 11 -2.67 3.27 -8.06
CA MET A 11 -3.88 2.78 -8.71
C MET A 11 -3.99 3.20 -10.18
N GLU A 12 -3.48 4.39 -10.52
CA GLU A 12 -3.42 4.89 -11.90
C GLU A 12 -2.35 4.14 -12.72
N GLU A 13 -1.22 3.78 -12.10
CA GLU A 13 -0.16 3.00 -12.74
C GLU A 13 -0.56 1.53 -13.01
N ASN A 14 -1.45 0.95 -12.20
CA ASN A 14 -1.90 -0.45 -12.32
C ASN A 14 -3.18 -0.60 -13.15
N GLY A 15 -3.12 -0.16 -14.42
CA GLY A 15 -3.98 -0.70 -15.48
C GLY A 15 -5.50 -0.57 -15.31
N GLY A 16 -5.99 0.44 -14.58
CA GLY A 16 -7.43 0.70 -14.44
C GLY A 16 -8.07 0.20 -13.15
N LEU A 17 -7.28 -0.16 -12.13
CA LEU A 17 -7.80 -0.45 -10.80
C LEU A 17 -8.67 0.70 -10.26
N ARG A 18 -8.26 1.95 -10.52
CA ARG A 18 -9.02 3.15 -10.16
C ARG A 18 -10.37 3.20 -10.86
N GLU A 19 -10.44 2.91 -12.15
CA GLU A 19 -11.66 2.88 -12.93
C GLU A 19 -12.61 1.76 -12.47
N LYS A 20 -12.08 0.57 -12.16
CA LYS A 20 -12.84 -0.54 -11.57
C LYS A 20 -13.46 -0.12 -10.23
N LEU A 21 -12.63 0.40 -9.32
CA LEU A 21 -13.04 0.91 -8.01
C LEU A 21 -14.07 2.04 -8.08
N ARG A 22 -13.95 2.91 -9.09
CA ARG A 22 -14.91 4.00 -9.34
C ARG A 22 -16.23 3.44 -9.84
N GLY A 23 -16.21 2.46 -10.73
CA GLY A 23 -17.42 1.80 -11.27
C GLY A 23 -18.24 1.11 -10.19
N GLU A 24 -17.58 0.54 -9.18
CA GLU A 24 -18.21 -0.15 -8.05
C GLU A 24 -18.63 0.78 -6.90
N GLY A 25 -18.31 2.08 -6.97
CA GLY A 25 -18.60 3.05 -5.90
C GLY A 25 -17.70 2.91 -4.66
N ASN A 26 -16.72 2.01 -4.68
CA ASN A 26 -15.86 1.69 -3.55
C ASN A 26 -14.53 2.45 -3.53
N LEU A 27 -14.28 3.33 -4.50
CA LEU A 27 -13.02 4.06 -4.64
C LEU A 27 -12.60 4.80 -3.37
N LEU A 28 -13.52 5.53 -2.73
CA LEU A 28 -13.18 6.30 -1.53
C LEU A 28 -12.80 5.37 -0.38
N ALA A 29 -13.63 4.37 -0.08
CA ALA A 29 -13.38 3.41 1.01
C ALA A 29 -12.07 2.63 0.79
N SER A 30 -11.84 2.17 -0.44
CA SER A 30 -10.62 1.46 -0.83
C SER A 30 -9.38 2.33 -0.69
N LEU A 31 -9.47 3.60 -1.12
CA LEU A 31 -8.40 4.57 -0.96
C LEU A 31 -8.07 4.84 0.50
N GLU A 32 -9.08 4.94 1.37
CA GLU A 32 -8.86 5.13 2.81
C GLU A 32 -8.20 3.92 3.45
N LEU A 33 -8.65 2.71 3.11
CA LEU A 33 -8.08 1.47 3.63
C LEU A 33 -6.62 1.30 3.20
N LEU A 34 -6.35 1.45 1.90
CA LEU A 34 -5.01 1.29 1.34
C LEU A 34 -4.05 2.37 1.86
N ALA A 35 -4.50 3.62 1.98
CA ALA A 35 -3.68 4.66 2.60
C ALA A 35 -3.42 4.41 4.09
N GLY A 36 -4.38 3.81 4.80
CA GLY A 36 -4.20 3.36 6.18
C GLY A 36 -3.16 2.23 6.28
N ASN A 37 -3.24 1.25 5.39
CA ASN A 37 -2.29 0.13 5.34
C ASN A 37 -0.87 0.60 5.00
N LEU A 38 -0.72 1.48 3.99
CA LEU A 38 0.57 2.07 3.62
C LEU A 38 1.19 2.83 4.79
N ARG A 39 0.39 3.60 5.51
CA ARG A 39 0.83 4.35 6.68
C ARG A 39 1.31 3.41 7.79
N GLU A 40 0.58 2.34 8.07
CA GLU A 40 0.94 1.40 9.12
C GLU A 40 2.20 0.63 8.76
N ARG A 41 2.32 0.17 7.51
CA ARG A 41 3.53 -0.51 7.05
C ARG A 41 4.76 0.39 7.09
N HIS A 42 4.64 1.65 6.65
CA HIS A 42 5.71 2.64 6.75
C HIS A 42 6.15 2.83 8.22
N ARG A 43 5.21 2.93 9.16
CA ARG A 43 5.53 3.08 10.59
C ARG A 43 6.25 1.86 11.16
N GLY A 44 5.78 0.65 10.82
CA GLY A 44 6.44 -0.61 11.21
C GLY A 44 7.88 -0.65 10.71
N LEU A 45 8.10 -0.35 9.42
CA LEU A 45 9.43 -0.30 8.82
C LEU A 45 10.34 0.75 9.47
N VAL A 46 9.82 1.94 9.79
CA VAL A 46 10.59 2.95 10.52
C VAL A 46 11.04 2.41 11.87
N ALA A 47 10.15 1.74 12.62
CA ALA A 47 10.49 1.17 13.92
C ALA A 47 11.51 0.02 13.80
N GLU A 48 11.33 -0.88 12.82
CA GLU A 48 12.25 -1.99 12.51
C GLU A 48 13.66 -1.47 12.17
N MET A 49 13.75 -0.46 11.31
CA MET A 49 15.02 0.13 10.85
C MET A 49 15.72 0.93 11.94
N GLN A 50 14.96 1.63 12.80
CA GLN A 50 15.52 2.31 13.98
C GLN A 50 16.06 1.32 15.01
N GLY A 51 15.33 0.22 15.26
CA GLY A 51 15.75 -0.83 16.18
C GLY A 51 17.02 -1.56 15.70
N SER A 52 17.24 -1.62 14.40
CA SER A 52 18.36 -2.32 13.76
C SER A 52 19.68 -1.53 13.71
N ARG A 53 19.76 -0.36 14.37
CA ARG A 53 20.91 0.58 14.30
C ARG A 53 21.32 0.87 12.85
N ALA A 54 20.37 1.28 12.01
CA ALA A 54 20.72 1.90 10.74
C ALA A 54 21.51 3.19 11.02
N ASP A 55 22.73 3.30 10.51
CA ASP A 55 23.52 4.53 10.50
C ASP A 55 22.83 5.54 9.55
N GLY A 56 21.83 6.23 10.07
CA GLY A 56 21.04 7.20 9.31
C GLY A 56 20.18 8.08 10.22
N GLY A 57 19.97 9.33 9.80
CA GLY A 57 19.05 10.23 10.49
C GLY A 57 17.60 9.74 10.37
N PHE A 58 16.72 10.15 11.29
CA PHE A 58 15.28 9.83 11.25
C PHE A 58 14.65 10.08 9.87
N SER A 59 15.05 11.17 9.21
CA SER A 59 14.56 11.53 7.88
C SER A 59 14.97 10.53 6.80
N GLU A 60 16.19 10.00 6.86
CA GLU A 60 16.70 9.03 5.88
C GLU A 60 16.03 7.67 6.09
N ILE A 61 15.90 7.25 7.35
CA ILE A 61 15.18 6.03 7.72
C ILE A 61 13.71 6.11 7.29
N SER A 62 13.05 7.25 7.53
CA SER A 62 11.66 7.44 7.10
C SER A 62 11.50 7.44 5.59
N SER A 63 12.43 8.05 4.84
CA SER A 63 12.38 8.00 3.37
C SER A 63 12.54 6.57 2.86
N ALA A 64 13.55 5.85 3.34
CA ALA A 64 13.80 4.47 2.93
C ALA A 64 12.64 3.53 3.31
N ALA A 65 12.10 3.67 4.51
CA ALA A 65 10.94 2.91 4.96
C ALA A 65 9.69 3.19 4.10
N LEU A 66 9.49 4.44 3.67
CA LEU A 66 8.39 4.79 2.78
C LEU A 66 8.58 4.15 1.40
N GLU A 67 9.77 4.21 0.81
CA GLU A 67 10.07 3.58 -0.48
C GLU A 67 9.80 2.07 -0.45
N ILE A 68 10.25 1.38 0.60
CA ILE A 68 9.99 -0.06 0.79
C ILE A 68 8.47 -0.31 0.90
N ALA A 69 7.75 0.45 1.72
CA ALA A 69 6.31 0.29 1.90
C ALA A 69 5.53 0.51 0.59
N VAL A 70 5.95 1.50 -0.21
CA VAL A 70 5.37 1.79 -1.53
C VAL A 70 5.64 0.66 -2.51
N GLN A 71 6.87 0.14 -2.55
CA GLN A 71 7.21 -0.98 -3.42
C GLN A 71 6.43 -2.25 -3.06
N GLU A 72 6.36 -2.61 -1.76
CA GLU A 72 5.56 -3.75 -1.31
C GLU A 72 4.08 -3.61 -1.69
N MET A 73 3.53 -2.40 -1.60
CA MET A 73 2.15 -2.12 -1.99
C MET A 73 1.95 -2.22 -3.50
N ARG A 74 2.90 -1.70 -4.29
CA ARG A 74 2.90 -1.82 -5.75
C ARG A 74 2.90 -3.28 -6.18
N ASP A 75 3.84 -4.07 -5.66
CA ASP A 75 3.99 -5.48 -6.00
C ASP A 75 2.71 -6.27 -5.69
N ARG A 76 2.05 -5.95 -4.57
CA ARG A 76 0.74 -6.50 -4.23
C ARG A 76 -0.30 -6.11 -5.28
N MET A 77 -0.47 -4.83 -5.57
CA MET A 77 -1.45 -4.35 -6.55
C MET A 77 -1.25 -4.94 -7.94
N THR A 78 0.01 -5.09 -8.38
CA THR A 78 0.34 -5.69 -9.68
C THR A 78 0.04 -7.20 -9.69
N ALA A 79 0.42 -7.94 -8.65
CA ALA A 79 0.10 -9.37 -8.55
C ALA A 79 -1.41 -9.65 -8.61
N PHE A 80 -2.24 -8.72 -8.11
CA PHE A 80 -3.69 -8.81 -8.22
C PHE A 80 -4.22 -8.39 -9.59
N SER A 81 -3.62 -7.39 -10.24
CA SER A 81 -4.00 -7.00 -11.61
C SER A 81 -3.75 -8.12 -12.63
N ASP A 82 -2.71 -8.93 -12.42
CA ASP A 82 -2.35 -10.06 -13.28
C ASP A 82 -3.14 -11.35 -12.96
N SER A 83 -3.87 -11.39 -11.84
CA SER A 83 -4.72 -12.53 -11.50
C SER A 83 -6.05 -12.43 -12.27
N ASP A 84 -6.25 -13.30 -13.26
CA ASP A 84 -7.45 -13.39 -14.12
C ASP A 84 -8.71 -13.88 -13.37
N GLU A 85 -8.62 -14.09 -12.05
CA GLU A 85 -9.77 -14.37 -11.21
C GLU A 85 -10.54 -13.06 -10.93
N THR A 86 -11.85 -13.11 -11.13
CA THR A 86 -12.83 -12.09 -10.68
C THR A 86 -12.84 -12.08 -9.14
N ILE A 87 -11.77 -11.57 -8.54
CA ILE A 87 -11.64 -11.46 -7.09
C ILE A 87 -12.52 -10.30 -6.65
N ASP A 88 -13.44 -10.61 -5.74
CA ASP A 88 -14.29 -9.63 -5.07
C ASP A 88 -13.41 -8.54 -4.43
N LEU A 89 -13.75 -7.28 -4.65
CA LEU A 89 -12.94 -6.15 -4.22
C LEU A 89 -12.74 -6.14 -2.69
N ASP A 90 -13.72 -6.63 -1.93
CA ASP A 90 -13.60 -6.81 -0.49
C ASP A 90 -12.58 -7.90 -0.12
N GLN A 91 -12.43 -8.96 -0.94
CA GLN A 91 -11.35 -9.93 -0.79
C GLN A 91 -9.98 -9.33 -1.14
N LEU A 92 -9.91 -8.46 -2.16
CA LEU A 92 -8.68 -7.75 -2.53
C LEU A 92 -8.18 -6.85 -1.40
N LEU A 93 -9.09 -6.09 -0.79
CA LEU A 93 -8.81 -5.24 0.36
C LEU A 93 -8.42 -6.08 1.59
N GLN A 94 -9.10 -7.19 1.84
CA GLN A 94 -8.75 -8.10 2.93
C GLN A 94 -7.41 -8.80 2.72
N GLU A 95 -7.04 -9.18 1.50
CA GLU A 95 -5.77 -9.88 1.23
C GLU A 95 -4.57 -8.92 1.33
N ILE A 96 -4.73 -7.67 0.87
CA ILE A 96 -3.71 -6.62 1.04
C ILE A 96 -3.49 -6.31 2.53
N VAL A 97 -4.57 -6.27 3.31
CA VAL A 97 -4.51 -6.06 4.76
C VAL A 97 -3.93 -7.29 5.47
N ARG A 98 -4.37 -8.51 5.12
CA ARG A 98 -3.98 -9.77 5.76
C ARG A 98 -2.50 -10.10 5.56
N ARG A 99 -1.90 -9.72 4.43
CA ARG A 99 -0.47 -9.91 4.16
C ARG A 99 0.42 -8.80 4.70
N SER A 100 -0.14 -7.80 5.38
CA SER A 100 0.68 -6.89 6.18
C SER A 100 1.04 -7.59 7.49
N PRO A 101 2.33 -7.93 7.72
CA PRO A 101 2.73 -8.43 9.02
C PRO A 101 2.47 -7.31 10.03
N VAL A 102 1.56 -7.55 10.96
CA VAL A 102 1.47 -6.76 12.19
C VAL A 102 2.69 -7.18 13.01
N GLY A 103 3.78 -6.43 12.85
CA GLY A 103 4.99 -6.51 13.66
C GLY A 103 5.07 -5.32 14.57
#